data_AF-A0A7R9UXZ7-F1
#
_entry.id   AF-A0A7R9UXZ7-F1
#
_cell.length_a   1.000
_cell.length_b   1.000
_cell.length_c   1.000
_cell.angle_alpha   90.00
_cell.angle_beta   90.00
_cell.angle_gamma   90.00
#
_symmetry.space_group_name_H-M   'P 1'
#
loop_
_entity.id
_entity.type
_entity.pdbx_description
1 polymer ?
#
loop_
_entity_poly.entity_id
_entity_poly.type
_entity_poly.pdbx_seq_one_letter_code
_entity_poly.pdbx_strand_id
1 'polypeptide(L)'
;EELTALGEHLAKLPVDVRIGKLLLFGAIFDVADEALTVAATLSFRTPFLAPFDKRAEADAAKMRFKAGQSDHLTVLRAYREFDQSGGARFQMARECFLSVRTLQSIAQLKRQLLELLSDARF
;
A
#
# COMPACT_ATOMS: atom_id res chain seq x y z
N GLU A 1 -32.44 9.54 -0.35
CA GLU A 1 -31.88 8.50 0.54
C GLU A 1 -31.15 9.19 1.67
N GLU A 2 -31.25 8.66 2.89
CA GLU A 2 -30.51 9.14 4.05
C GLU A 2 -29.14 8.45 4.13
N LEU A 3 -28.11 9.19 4.55
CA LEU A 3 -26.79 8.62 4.73
C LEU A 3 -26.80 7.67 5.94
N THR A 4 -26.14 6.52 5.79
CA THR A 4 -25.81 5.67 6.94
C THR A 4 -24.75 6.35 7.81
N ALA A 5 -24.63 5.96 9.08
CA ALA A 5 -23.57 6.48 9.96
C ALA A 5 -22.16 6.33 9.36
N LEU A 6 -21.86 5.18 8.71
CA LEU A 6 -20.62 5.00 7.97
C LEU A 6 -20.51 5.97 6.79
N GLY A 7 -21.61 6.20 6.06
CA GLY A 7 -21.67 7.17 4.97
C GLY A 7 -21.40 8.61 5.42
N GLU A 8 -21.87 9.00 6.60
CA GLU A 8 -21.57 10.33 7.18
C GLU A 8 -20.09 10.51 7.52
N HIS A 9 -19.42 9.46 8.01
CA HIS A 9 -17.98 9.46 8.23
C HIS A 9 -17.20 9.52 6.92
N LEU A 10 -17.59 8.72 5.93
CA LEU A 10 -16.94 8.68 4.62
C LEU A 10 -17.12 9.99 3.84
N ALA A 11 -18.26 10.66 3.97
CA ALA A 11 -18.53 11.94 3.31
C ALA A 11 -17.59 13.07 3.74
N LYS A 12 -16.89 12.92 4.87
CA LYS A 12 -15.93 13.90 5.39
C LYS A 12 -14.51 13.70 4.84
N LEU A 13 -14.22 12.55 4.23
CA LEU A 13 -12.89 12.21 3.74
C LEU A 13 -12.74 12.59 2.26
N PRO A 14 -11.71 13.37 1.87
CA PRO A 14 -11.51 13.76 0.46
C PRO A 14 -10.79 12.65 -0.34
N VAL A 15 -11.32 11.42 -0.28
CA VAL A 15 -10.78 10.24 -0.96
C VAL A 15 -11.90 9.44 -1.63
N ASP A 16 -11.54 8.52 -2.54
CA ASP A 16 -12.51 7.55 -3.07
C ASP A 16 -13.16 6.77 -1.91
N VAL A 17 -14.48 6.57 -1.98
CA VAL A 17 -15.27 5.95 -0.91
C VAL A 17 -14.76 4.57 -0.49
N ARG A 18 -14.17 3.80 -1.43
CA ARG A 18 -13.60 2.48 -1.14
C ARG A 18 -12.29 2.60 -0.35
N ILE A 19 -11.49 3.61 -0.66
CA ILE A 19 -10.25 3.92 0.09
C ILE A 19 -10.62 4.39 1.49
N GLY A 20 -11.53 5.34 1.62
CA GLY A 20 -12.01 5.81 2.93
C GLY A 20 -12.53 4.64 3.78
N LYS A 21 -13.33 3.74 3.18
CA LYS A 21 -13.88 2.57 3.89
C LYS A 21 -12.80 1.58 4.32
N LEU A 22 -11.79 1.34 3.48
CA LEU A 22 -10.64 0.51 3.81
C LEU A 22 -9.86 1.10 5.00
N LEU A 23 -9.61 2.41 4.98
CA LEU A 23 -8.87 3.09 6.04
C LEU A 23 -9.62 3.07 7.38
N LEU A 24 -10.93 3.36 7.36
CA LEU A 24 -11.77 3.29 8.57
C LEU A 24 -11.78 1.88 9.17
N PHE A 25 -11.91 0.84 8.33
CA PHE A 25 -11.80 -0.53 8.83
C PHE A 25 -10.39 -0.87 9.30
N GLY A 26 -9.35 -0.33 8.67
CA GLY A 26 -7.98 -0.45 9.15
C GLY A 26 -7.82 0.08 10.58
N ALA A 27 -8.40 1.23 10.88
CA ALA A 27 -8.42 1.79 12.24
C ALA A 27 -9.23 0.91 13.22
N ILE A 28 -10.42 0.47 12.82
CA ILE A 28 -11.31 -0.35 13.67
C ILE A 28 -10.69 -1.71 14.01
N PHE A 29 -9.98 -2.34 13.08
CA PHE A 29 -9.38 -3.66 13.24
C PHE A 29 -7.91 -3.63 13.67
N ASP A 30 -7.39 -2.47 14.09
CA ASP A 30 -6.00 -2.29 14.55
C ASP A 30 -4.94 -2.70 13.52
N VAL A 31 -5.21 -2.41 12.24
CA VAL A 31 -4.32 -2.67 11.09
C VAL A 31 -4.23 -1.44 10.17
N ALA A 32 -4.19 -0.26 10.78
CA ALA A 32 -4.21 1.01 10.07
C ALA A 32 -2.99 1.19 9.15
N ASP A 33 -1.80 0.78 9.59
CA ASP A 33 -0.57 0.91 8.81
C ASP A 33 -0.61 0.10 7.51
N GLU A 34 -1.15 -1.12 7.60
CA GLU A 34 -1.36 -2.03 6.49
C GLU A 34 -2.42 -1.49 5.54
N ALA A 35 -3.55 -1.02 6.10
CA ALA A 35 -4.62 -0.42 5.32
C ALA A 35 -4.13 0.81 4.56
N LEU A 36 -3.33 1.68 5.19
CA LEU A 36 -2.71 2.84 4.56
C LEU A 36 -1.76 2.44 3.43
N THR A 37 -0.95 1.40 3.64
CA THR A 37 -0.02 0.89 2.63
C THR A 37 -0.79 0.32 1.43
N VAL A 38 -1.81 -0.52 1.68
CA VAL A 38 -2.66 -1.09 0.63
C VAL A 38 -3.43 0.01 -0.11
N ALA A 39 -4.02 0.96 0.61
CA ALA A 39 -4.70 2.12 0.03
C ALA A 39 -3.77 2.93 -0.88
N ALA A 40 -2.55 3.24 -0.44
CA ALA A 40 -1.56 3.96 -1.25
C ALA A 40 -1.20 3.19 -2.53
N THR A 41 -1.10 1.85 -2.46
CA THR A 41 -0.81 1.02 -3.64
C THR A 41 -1.99 0.97 -4.62
N LEU A 42 -3.23 0.93 -4.11
CA LEU A 42 -4.46 0.95 -4.89
C LEU A 42 -4.67 2.29 -5.60
N SER A 43 -4.30 3.39 -4.96
CA SER A 43 -4.42 4.76 -5.50
C SER A 43 -3.32 5.13 -6.49
N PHE A 44 -2.29 4.29 -6.66
CA PHE A 44 -1.15 4.58 -7.54
C PHE A 44 -0.83 3.41 -8.48
N ARG A 45 0.14 2.56 -8.12
CA ARG A 45 0.56 1.39 -8.91
C ARG A 45 1.41 0.44 -8.08
N THR A 46 1.51 -0.79 -8.58
CA THR A 46 2.42 -1.81 -8.05
C THR A 46 3.90 -1.40 -8.16
N PRO A 47 4.74 -1.69 -7.14
CA PRO A 47 6.18 -1.47 -7.21
C PRO A 47 6.93 -2.56 -8.00
N PHE A 48 6.32 -3.71 -8.28
CA PHE A 48 6.95 -4.80 -9.02
C PHE A 48 7.23 -4.39 -10.47
N LEU A 49 8.48 -4.54 -10.88
CA LEU A 49 8.96 -4.39 -12.25
C LEU A 49 8.91 -5.73 -12.96
N ALA A 50 8.73 -5.70 -14.27
CA ALA A 50 8.78 -6.89 -15.10
C ALA A 50 9.48 -6.62 -16.43
N PRO A 51 10.82 -6.44 -16.41
CA PRO A 51 11.61 -6.27 -17.62
C PRO A 51 11.42 -7.44 -18.58
N PHE A 52 11.36 -7.17 -19.88
CA PHE A 52 11.08 -8.19 -20.90
C PHE A 52 12.15 -9.29 -20.93
N ASP A 53 13.41 -8.91 -20.80
CA ASP A 53 14.59 -9.77 -20.78
C ASP A 53 14.74 -10.61 -19.50
N LYS A 54 14.13 -10.15 -18.40
CA LYS A 54 14.27 -10.76 -17.05
C LYS A 54 12.93 -11.13 -16.44
N ARG A 55 11.94 -11.42 -17.27
CA ARG A 55 10.57 -11.67 -16.80
C ARG A 55 10.50 -12.84 -15.81
N ALA A 56 11.16 -13.95 -16.12
CA ALA A 56 11.18 -15.13 -15.25
C ALA A 56 11.87 -14.86 -13.90
N GLU A 57 12.99 -14.12 -13.90
CA GLU A 57 13.68 -13.72 -12.68
C GLU A 57 12.82 -12.77 -11.82
N ALA A 58 12.16 -11.80 -12.45
CA ALA A 58 11.28 -10.85 -11.78
C ALA A 58 10.05 -11.54 -11.17
N ASP A 59 9.44 -12.48 -11.90
CA ASP A 59 8.31 -13.26 -11.40
C ASP A 59 8.76 -14.17 -10.25
N ALA A 60 9.94 -14.80 -10.33
CA ALA A 60 10.51 -15.58 -9.23
C ALA A 60 10.81 -14.72 -7.99
N ALA A 61 11.35 -13.51 -8.17
CA ALA A 61 11.57 -12.57 -7.09
C ALA A 61 10.26 -12.11 -6.44
N LYS A 62 9.21 -11.84 -7.23
CA LYS A 62 7.86 -11.51 -6.72
C LYS A 62 7.30 -12.64 -5.86
N MET A 63 7.57 -13.90 -6.21
CA MET A 63 7.07 -15.07 -5.46
C MET A 63 7.59 -15.14 -4.03
N ARG A 64 8.75 -14.54 -3.70
CA ARG A 64 9.26 -14.41 -2.32
C ARG A 64 8.28 -13.67 -1.41
N PHE A 65 7.56 -12.69 -1.95
CA PHE A 65 6.60 -11.89 -1.19
C PHE A 65 5.20 -12.46 -1.21
N LYS A 66 4.98 -13.59 -1.90
CA LYS A 66 3.63 -14.14 -2.13
C LYS A 66 2.91 -14.38 -0.81
N ALA A 67 1.74 -13.76 -0.67
CA ALA A 67 0.84 -13.92 0.47
C ALA A 67 -0.44 -14.65 0.05
N GLY A 68 -0.37 -15.98 -0.01
CA GLY A 68 -1.47 -16.79 -0.53
C GLY A 68 -1.77 -16.45 -2.00
N GLN A 69 -3.02 -16.11 -2.29
CA GLN A 69 -3.47 -15.68 -3.63
C GLN A 69 -3.72 -14.17 -3.72
N SER A 70 -3.33 -13.38 -2.72
CA SER A 70 -3.60 -11.94 -2.68
C SER A 70 -2.44 -11.11 -3.22
N ASP A 71 -2.68 -10.38 -4.31
CA ASP A 71 -1.72 -9.41 -4.85
C ASP A 71 -1.50 -8.23 -3.89
N HIS A 72 -2.56 -7.73 -3.23
CA HIS A 72 -2.44 -6.62 -2.28
C HIS A 72 -1.57 -6.99 -1.08
N LEU A 73 -1.76 -8.19 -0.52
CA LEU A 73 -0.92 -8.67 0.58
C LEU A 73 0.52 -8.97 0.12
N THR A 74 0.70 -9.37 -1.13
CA THR A 74 2.02 -9.57 -1.73
C THR A 74 2.78 -8.24 -1.85
N VAL A 75 2.11 -7.17 -2.32
CA VAL A 75 2.69 -5.82 -2.36
C VAL A 75 2.97 -5.29 -0.96
N LEU A 76 2.04 -5.50 -0.01
CA LEU A 76 2.22 -5.10 1.39
C LEU A 76 3.47 -5.73 2.02
N ARG A 77 3.70 -7.03 1.79
CA ARG A 77 4.91 -7.72 2.27
C ARG A 77 6.18 -7.13 1.66
N ALA A 78 6.20 -6.90 0.35
CA ALA A 78 7.35 -6.28 -0.32
C ALA A 78 7.65 -4.86 0.21
N TYR A 79 6.62 -4.05 0.42
CA TYR A 79 6.78 -2.70 0.98
C TYR A 79 7.32 -2.72 2.41
N ARG A 80 6.76 -3.57 3.28
CA ARG A 80 7.24 -3.71 4.67
C ARG A 80 8.69 -4.13 4.74
N GLU A 81 9.07 -5.13 3.94
CA GLU A 81 10.46 -5.60 3.92
C GLU A 81 11.41 -4.50 3.43
N PHE A 82 11.02 -3.74 2.40
CA PHE A 82 11.79 -2.59 1.93
C PHE A 82 11.94 -1.51 3.01
N ASP A 83 10.87 -1.17 3.73
CA ASP A 83 10.87 -0.15 4.79
C ASP A 83 11.75 -0.57 5.98
N GLN A 84 11.73 -1.86 6.33
CA GLN A 84 12.53 -2.45 7.41
C GLN A 84 13.99 -2.69 7.04
N SER A 85 14.35 -2.70 5.75
CA SER A 85 15.71 -3.02 5.27
C SER A 85 16.75 -1.93 5.56
N GLY A 86 16.36 -0.77 6.11
CA GLY A 86 17.28 0.28 6.52
C GLY A 86 18.25 0.71 5.41
N GLY A 87 19.56 0.68 5.69
CA GLY A 87 20.60 1.03 4.71
C GLY A 87 20.66 0.11 3.48
N ALA A 88 20.17 -1.12 3.58
CA ALA A 88 20.18 -2.10 2.50
C ALA A 88 18.96 -2.02 1.58
N ARG A 89 17.98 -1.16 1.87
CA ARG A 89 16.69 -1.11 1.15
C ARG A 89 16.81 -0.94 -0.37
N PHE A 90 17.77 -0.15 -0.84
CA PHE A 90 17.97 0.08 -2.28
C PHE A 90 18.54 -1.15 -2.98
N GLN A 91 19.44 -1.87 -2.32
CA GLN A 91 20.01 -3.12 -2.82
C GLN A 91 18.92 -4.21 -2.87
N MET A 92 18.16 -4.36 -1.78
CA MET A 92 17.02 -5.27 -1.70
C MET A 92 16.00 -4.99 -2.81
N ALA A 93 15.63 -3.72 -3.01
CA ALA A 93 14.70 -3.33 -4.07
C ALA A 93 15.22 -3.72 -5.47
N ARG A 94 16.52 -3.52 -5.73
CA ARG A 94 17.14 -3.90 -7.00
C ARG A 94 17.13 -5.41 -7.22
N GLU A 95 17.52 -6.19 -6.23
CA GLU A 95 17.54 -7.67 -6.29
C GLU A 95 16.14 -8.25 -6.46
N CYS A 96 15.14 -7.61 -5.87
CA CYS A 96 13.76 -8.07 -5.88
C CYS A 96 12.90 -7.47 -7.00
N PHE A 97 13.52 -6.81 -7.99
CA PHE A 97 12.83 -6.16 -9.11
C PHE A 97 11.74 -5.17 -8.66
N LEU A 98 12.04 -4.36 -7.64
CA LEU A 98 11.14 -3.33 -7.12
C LEU A 98 11.58 -1.93 -7.58
N SER A 99 10.63 -1.13 -8.04
CA SER A 99 10.83 0.28 -8.35
C SER A 99 10.96 1.10 -7.06
N VAL A 100 12.18 1.51 -6.73
CA VAL A 100 12.46 2.42 -5.59
C VAL A 100 11.62 3.69 -5.69
N ARG A 101 11.49 4.27 -6.89
CA ARG A 101 10.67 5.47 -7.12
C ARG A 101 9.21 5.21 -6.74
N THR A 102 8.67 4.07 -7.15
CA THR A 102 7.28 3.70 -6.83
C THR A 102 7.10 3.45 -5.33
N LEU A 103 8.05 2.78 -4.68
CA LEU A 103 8.03 2.56 -3.23
C LEU A 103 8.07 3.89 -2.45
N GLN A 104 8.87 4.85 -2.89
CA GLN A 104 8.91 6.20 -2.32
C GLN A 104 7.58 6.95 -2.52
N SER A 105 6.97 6.85 -3.70
CA SER A 105 5.65 7.43 -3.96
C SER A 105 4.56 6.79 -3.09
N ILE A 106 4.61 5.47 -2.88
CA ILE A 106 3.71 4.77 -1.96
C ILE A 106 3.90 5.30 -0.53
N ALA A 107 5.14 5.46 -0.07
CA ALA A 107 5.42 6.01 1.26
C ALA A 107 4.91 7.45 1.42
N GLN A 108 5.02 8.28 0.39
CA GLN A 108 4.48 9.64 0.38
C GLN A 108 2.95 9.63 0.46
N LEU A 109 2.28 8.84 -0.39
CA LEU A 109 0.81 8.72 -0.37
C LEU A 109 0.31 8.16 0.95
N LYS A 110 1.01 7.18 1.52
CA LYS A 110 0.70 6.62 2.85
C LYS A 110 0.66 7.71 3.92
N ARG A 111 1.64 8.62 3.93
CA ARG A 111 1.68 9.76 4.86
C ARG A 111 0.54 10.74 4.63
N GLN A 112 0.26 11.08 3.37
CA GLN A 112 -0.85 11.97 3.03
C GLN A 112 -2.20 11.40 3.46
N LEU A 113 -2.42 10.09 3.28
CA LEU A 113 -3.65 9.42 3.75
C LEU A 113 -3.75 9.42 5.27
N LEU A 114 -2.63 9.24 5.98
CA LEU A 114 -2.60 9.30 7.44
C LEU A 114 -2.92 10.71 7.96
N GLU A 115 -2.36 11.74 7.34
CA GLU A 115 -2.66 13.15 7.65
C GLU A 115 -4.16 13.43 7.48
N LEU A 116 -4.76 12.97 6.37
CA LEU A 116 -6.19 13.12 6.12
C LEU A 116 -7.08 12.43 7.17
N LEU A 117 -6.72 11.23 7.62
CA LEU A 117 -7.45 10.54 8.69
C LEU A 117 -7.33 11.30 10.01
N SER A 118 -6.13 11.78 10.34
CA SER A 118 -5.86 12.54 11.55
C SER A 118 -6.66 13.85 11.58
N ASP A 119 -6.69 14.58 10.46
CA ASP A 119 -7.46 15.83 10.31
C ASP A 119 -8.97 15.60 10.45
N ALA A 120 -9.44 14.45 9.95
CA ALA A 120 -10.83 14.01 10.09
C ALA A 120 -11.16 13.45 11.49
N ARG A 121 -10.18 13.40 12.41
CA ARG A 121 -10.28 12.92 13.80
C ARG A 121 -10.63 11.43 13.92
N PHE A 122 -10.09 10.62 13.03
CA PHE A 122 -10.13 9.15 13.14
C PHE A 122 -8.83 8.60 13.71
#